data_AF-A0ABD6SJB6-F1
#
_entry.id   AF-A0ABD6SJB6-F1
#
_cell.length_a   1.000
_cell.length_b   1.000
_cell.length_c   1.000
_cell.angle_alpha   90.00
_cell.angle_beta   90.00
_cell.angle_gamma   90.00
#
_symmetry.space_group_name_H-M   'P 1'
#
loop_
_entity.id
_entity.type
_entity.pdbx_description
1 polymer ?
#
loop_
_entity_poly.entity_id
_entity_poly.type
_entity_poly.pdbx_seq_one_letter_code
_entity_poly.pdbx_strand_id
1 'polypeptide(L)'
;MEQFISIIIFSLPGILAYFWLQLFGLNPTVKHTPTEMLGLVALLWLPITGLTLATYNLTAFIFSSPEIYITSLNEISALSMNLSFLLFYVLFSVFYSFVTAYAWGRYFNEVVLKLVNKVRVQRKVSVLSEETSVWDAFFISLEKEEEQALIVEMYKIDKPEERIYGAVIRTSRPYETERSLVLDQSEQWKKSHEYYQYPVKRSYVDVKSGMIVNELDHLNPQTPINREGEE
;
A
#
# COMPACT_ATOMS: atom_id res chain seq x y z
N MET A 1 8.62 -23.94 26.05
CA MET A 1 8.14 -24.39 24.73
C MET A 1 6.68 -23.99 24.51
N GLU A 2 5.78 -24.33 25.45
CA GLU A 2 4.36 -23.93 25.41
C GLU A 2 4.15 -22.42 25.23
N GLN A 3 4.78 -21.58 26.07
CA GLN A 3 4.68 -20.12 25.94
C GLN A 3 5.10 -19.60 24.55
N PHE A 4 6.12 -20.21 23.95
CA PHE A 4 6.61 -19.83 22.62
C PHE A 4 5.59 -20.19 21.53
N ILE A 5 4.99 -21.39 21.62
CA ILE A 5 3.95 -21.85 20.70
C ILE A 5 2.69 -20.97 20.83
N SER A 6 2.28 -20.64 22.06
CA SER A 6 1.17 -19.73 22.30
C SER A 6 1.43 -18.35 21.68
N ILE A 7 2.62 -17.78 21.86
CA ILE A 7 2.98 -16.49 21.24
C ILE A 7 2.85 -16.56 19.72
N ILE A 8 3.35 -17.62 19.09
CA ILE A 8 3.22 -17.82 17.64
C ILE A 8 1.75 -17.84 17.24
N ILE A 9 0.92 -18.63 17.91
CA ILE A 9 -0.50 -18.77 17.57
C ILE A 9 -1.25 -17.45 17.74
N PHE A 10 -0.97 -16.71 18.80
CA PHE A 10 -1.69 -15.47 19.12
C PHE A 10 -1.16 -14.23 18.38
N SER A 11 0.07 -14.28 17.84
CA SER A 11 0.70 -13.09 17.23
C SER A 11 0.90 -13.24 15.72
N LEU A 12 1.30 -14.42 15.24
CA LEU A 12 1.69 -14.64 13.85
C LEU A 12 0.58 -14.26 12.86
N PRO A 13 -0.69 -14.68 13.02
CA PRO A 13 -1.74 -14.36 12.05
C PRO A 13 -1.92 -12.85 11.87
N GLY A 14 -1.98 -12.10 12.97
CA GLY A 14 -2.13 -10.65 12.96
C GLY A 14 -0.91 -9.93 12.37
N ILE A 15 0.30 -10.40 12.70
CA ILE A 15 1.55 -9.87 12.13
C ILE A 15 1.59 -10.08 10.61
N LEU A 16 1.21 -11.26 10.14
CA LEU A 16 1.18 -11.57 8.70
C LEU A 16 0.19 -10.67 7.97
N ALA A 17 -1.04 -10.52 8.48
CA ALA A 17 -2.01 -9.62 7.87
C ALA A 17 -1.55 -8.17 7.86
N TYR A 18 -0.91 -7.70 8.94
CA TYR A 18 -0.32 -6.37 8.97
C TYR A 18 0.73 -6.19 7.86
N PHE A 19 1.63 -7.15 7.66
CA PHE A 19 2.61 -7.10 6.57
C PHE A 19 1.95 -7.17 5.19
N TRP A 20 0.94 -8.02 4.99
CA TRP A 20 0.22 -8.08 3.71
C TRP A 20 -0.43 -6.74 3.37
N LEU A 21 -1.10 -6.10 4.33
CA LEU A 21 -1.69 -4.78 4.14
C LEU A 21 -0.65 -3.74 3.69
N GLN A 22 0.53 -3.74 4.31
CA GLN A 22 1.63 -2.85 3.90
C GLN A 22 2.14 -3.16 2.49
N LEU A 23 2.34 -4.43 2.16
CA LEU A 23 2.78 -4.87 0.83
C LEU A 23 1.74 -4.53 -0.25
N PHE A 24 0.47 -4.48 0.09
CA PHE A 24 -0.61 -4.02 -0.80
C PHE A 24 -0.71 -2.49 -0.90
N GLY A 25 0.17 -1.74 -0.24
CA GLY A 25 0.21 -0.28 -0.33
C GLY A 25 -0.61 0.44 0.75
N LEU A 26 -1.30 -0.28 1.64
CA LEU A 26 -2.03 0.31 2.77
C LEU A 26 -1.08 0.63 3.93
N ASN A 27 -0.26 1.65 3.73
CA ASN A 27 0.73 2.08 4.69
C ASN A 27 0.15 3.18 5.62
N PRO A 28 0.36 3.11 6.94
CA PRO A 28 -0.01 4.20 7.82
C PRO A 28 0.86 5.42 7.50
N THR A 29 0.25 6.60 7.59
CA THR A 29 0.88 7.90 7.38
C THR A 29 1.98 8.20 8.39
N VAL A 30 1.96 7.55 9.54
CA VAL A 30 2.91 7.71 10.65
C VAL A 30 3.34 6.33 11.14
N LYS A 31 4.61 6.21 11.56
CA LYS A 31 5.11 4.98 12.17
C LYS A 31 4.39 4.73 13.50
N HIS A 32 3.78 3.56 13.62
CA HIS A 32 3.17 3.13 14.88
C HIS A 32 4.21 2.87 15.96
N THR A 33 3.87 3.24 17.20
CA THR A 33 4.66 2.80 18.35
C THR A 33 4.53 1.27 18.51
N PRO A 34 5.49 0.58 19.16
CA PRO A 34 5.39 -0.86 19.38
C PRO A 34 4.07 -1.30 20.04
N THR A 35 3.54 -0.47 20.95
CA THR A 35 2.26 -0.73 21.63
C THR A 35 1.07 -0.60 20.69
N GLU A 36 1.04 0.42 19.83
CA GLU A 36 0.00 0.57 18.80
C GLU A 36 0.02 -0.58 17.80
N MET A 37 1.23 -0.98 17.37
CA MET A 37 1.42 -2.12 16.49
C MET A 37 0.89 -3.41 17.13
N LEU A 38 1.15 -3.64 18.41
CA LEU A 38 0.62 -4.80 19.14
C LEU A 38 -0.90 -4.78 19.22
N GLY A 39 -1.51 -3.61 19.45
CA GLY A 39 -2.97 -3.45 19.41
C GLY A 39 -3.56 -3.78 18.03
N LEU A 40 -2.94 -3.28 16.95
CA LEU A 40 -3.37 -3.58 15.58
C LEU A 40 -3.23 -5.07 15.23
N VAL A 41 -2.11 -5.68 15.60
CA VAL A 41 -1.87 -7.12 15.42
C VAL A 41 -2.95 -7.93 16.15
N ALA A 42 -3.30 -7.57 17.38
CA ALA A 42 -4.34 -8.25 18.15
C ALA A 42 -5.73 -8.13 17.48
N LEU A 43 -6.06 -6.96 16.92
CA LEU A 43 -7.31 -6.76 16.19
C LEU A 43 -7.37 -7.57 14.89
N LEU A 44 -6.27 -7.62 14.14
CA LEU A 44 -6.17 -8.39 12.89
C LEU A 44 -6.13 -9.90 13.15
N TRP A 45 -5.59 -10.33 14.29
CA TRP A 45 -5.52 -11.74 14.67
C TRP A 45 -6.91 -12.39 14.77
N LEU A 46 -7.89 -11.68 15.32
CA LEU A 46 -9.22 -12.22 15.62
C LEU A 46 -9.97 -12.75 14.39
N PRO A 47 -10.17 -11.99 13.30
CA PRO A 47 -10.86 -12.50 12.12
C PRO A 47 -10.11 -13.67 11.46
N ILE A 48 -8.78 -13.63 11.44
CA ILE A 48 -7.96 -14.67 10.79
C ILE A 48 -8.05 -15.98 11.58
N THR A 49 -7.87 -15.90 12.89
CA THR A 49 -7.99 -17.08 13.77
C THR A 49 -9.41 -17.62 13.76
N GLY A 50 -10.43 -16.75 13.75
CA GLY A 50 -11.81 -17.17 13.60
C GLY A 50 -12.03 -17.99 12.34
N LEU A 51 -11.51 -17.54 11.19
CA LEU A 51 -11.60 -18.28 9.92
C LEU A 51 -10.81 -19.59 9.92
N THR A 52 -9.58 -19.57 10.45
CA THR A 52 -8.75 -20.77 10.57
C THR A 52 -9.44 -21.84 11.43
N LEU A 53 -9.97 -21.46 12.59
CA LEU A 53 -10.66 -22.38 13.50
C LEU A 53 -12.02 -22.84 12.96
N ALA A 54 -12.77 -21.96 12.30
CA ALA A 54 -14.01 -22.35 11.63
C ALA A 54 -13.74 -23.43 10.57
N THR A 55 -12.65 -23.28 9.82
CA THR A 55 -12.22 -24.27 8.82
C THR A 55 -11.79 -25.57 9.47
N TYR A 56 -11.01 -25.50 10.55
CA TYR A 56 -10.63 -26.68 11.32
C TYR A 56 -11.85 -27.46 11.83
N ASN A 57 -12.78 -26.78 12.51
CA ASN A 57 -13.99 -27.37 13.04
C ASN A 57 -14.88 -27.95 11.92
N LEU A 58 -14.94 -27.28 10.76
CA LEU A 58 -15.66 -27.80 9.59
C LEU A 58 -15.02 -29.08 9.06
N THR A 59 -13.69 -29.15 9.00
CA THR A 59 -13.01 -30.40 8.62
C THR A 59 -13.27 -31.51 9.62
N ALA A 60 -13.19 -31.23 10.93
CA ALA A 60 -13.49 -32.21 11.97
C ALA A 60 -14.93 -32.73 11.88
N PHE A 61 -15.89 -31.87 11.54
CA PHE A 61 -17.28 -32.26 11.29
C PHE A 61 -17.41 -33.24 10.12
N ILE A 62 -16.83 -32.89 8.98
CA ILE A 62 -16.93 -33.69 7.75
C ILE A 62 -16.32 -35.09 7.96
N PHE A 63 -15.20 -35.16 8.68
CA PHE A 63 -14.54 -36.43 8.99
C PHE A 63 -15.10 -37.14 10.23
N SER A 64 -16.20 -36.65 10.81
CA SER A 64 -16.91 -37.26 11.95
C SER A 64 -16.01 -37.51 13.18
N SER A 65 -15.14 -36.56 13.51
CA SER A 65 -14.27 -36.59 14.68
C SER A 65 -14.74 -35.57 15.76
N PRO A 66 -15.81 -35.88 16.52
CA PRO A 66 -16.43 -34.92 17.45
C PRO A 66 -15.59 -34.57 18.67
N GLU A 67 -14.54 -35.33 19.00
CA GLU A 67 -13.65 -35.03 20.13
C GLU A 67 -12.66 -33.90 19.86
N ILE A 68 -12.68 -33.31 18.66
CA ILE A 68 -11.64 -32.37 18.18
C ILE A 68 -12.22 -30.95 17.93
N TYR A 69 -13.47 -30.70 18.32
CA TYR A 69 -14.06 -29.36 18.17
C TYR A 69 -13.44 -28.35 19.13
N ILE A 70 -13.02 -27.22 18.56
CA ILE A 70 -12.46 -26.11 19.32
C ILE A 70 -13.55 -25.08 19.56
N THR A 71 -13.89 -24.87 20.83
CA THR A 71 -14.87 -23.89 21.31
C THR A 71 -14.26 -22.90 22.29
N SER A 72 -13.13 -23.24 22.91
CA SER A 72 -12.44 -22.38 23.88
C SER A 72 -10.98 -22.07 23.49
N LEU A 73 -10.44 -20.96 24.00
CA LEU A 73 -9.03 -20.61 23.79
C LEU A 73 -8.06 -21.62 24.44
N ASN A 74 -8.49 -22.26 25.52
CA ASN A 74 -7.67 -23.27 26.21
C ASN A 74 -7.44 -24.50 25.33
N GLU A 75 -8.45 -24.91 24.56
CA GLU A 75 -8.36 -26.03 23.61
C GLU A 75 -7.38 -25.73 22.47
N ILE A 76 -7.32 -24.48 21.99
CA ILE A 76 -6.31 -24.07 21.00
C ILE A 76 -4.91 -24.31 21.55
N SER A 77 -4.67 -23.87 22.79
CA SER A 77 -3.36 -24.04 23.43
C SER A 77 -3.03 -25.50 23.66
N ALA A 78 -3.98 -26.34 24.06
CA ALA A 78 -3.76 -27.77 24.23
C ALA A 78 -3.45 -28.47 22.90
N LEU A 79 -4.22 -28.20 21.84
CA LEU A 79 -4.04 -28.78 20.52
C LEU A 79 -2.79 -28.27 19.82
N SER A 80 -2.29 -27.08 20.17
CA SER A 80 -1.04 -26.53 19.64
C SER A 80 0.19 -27.39 19.86
N MET A 81 0.15 -28.26 20.87
CA MET A 81 1.20 -29.23 21.15
C MET A 81 1.17 -30.42 20.18
N ASN A 82 0.08 -30.60 19.43
CA ASN A 82 0.00 -31.56 18.34
C ASN A 82 0.56 -30.96 17.05
N LEU A 83 1.62 -31.57 16.52
CA LEU A 83 2.30 -31.10 15.31
C LEU A 83 1.36 -30.96 14.09
N SER A 84 0.38 -31.85 13.96
CA SER A 84 -0.57 -31.83 12.83
C SER A 84 -1.51 -30.63 12.92
N PHE A 85 -2.01 -30.32 14.11
CA PHE A 85 -2.82 -29.13 14.34
C PHE A 85 -2.00 -27.86 14.16
N LEU A 86 -0.78 -27.82 14.69
CA LEU A 86 0.10 -26.66 14.55
C LEU A 86 0.41 -26.36 13.08
N LEU A 87 0.74 -27.38 12.29
CA LEU A 87 1.02 -27.22 10.86
C LEU A 87 -0.22 -26.77 10.08
N PHE A 88 -1.39 -27.36 10.36
CA PHE A 88 -2.66 -26.89 9.82
C PHE A 88 -2.90 -25.42 10.16
N TYR A 89 -2.77 -25.07 11.43
CA TYR A 89 -3.05 -23.72 11.93
C TYR A 89 -2.15 -22.68 11.28
N VAL A 90 -0.85 -22.95 11.16
CA VAL A 90 0.11 -22.03 10.54
C VAL A 90 -0.20 -21.85 9.05
N LEU A 91 -0.42 -22.92 8.29
CA LEU A 91 -0.71 -22.85 6.86
C LEU A 91 -1.99 -22.06 6.58
N PHE A 92 -3.06 -22.37 7.30
CA PHE A 92 -4.34 -21.67 7.12
C PHE A 92 -4.30 -20.24 7.65
N SER A 93 -3.52 -19.94 8.69
CA SER A 93 -3.31 -18.56 9.13
C SER A 93 -2.57 -17.72 8.09
N VAL A 94 -1.57 -18.28 7.39
CA VAL A 94 -0.93 -17.62 6.24
C VAL A 94 -1.96 -17.35 5.14
N PHE A 95 -2.75 -18.36 4.78
CA PHE A 95 -3.78 -18.23 3.74
C PHE A 95 -4.85 -17.18 4.11
N TYR A 96 -5.46 -17.29 5.29
CA TYR A 96 -6.52 -16.38 5.73
C TYR A 96 -6.01 -14.98 6.05
N SER A 97 -4.76 -14.82 6.51
CA SER A 97 -4.16 -13.48 6.65
C SER A 97 -4.05 -12.78 5.29
N PHE A 98 -3.63 -13.48 4.24
CA PHE A 98 -3.58 -12.95 2.89
C PHE A 98 -4.98 -12.60 2.37
N VAL A 99 -5.94 -13.52 2.45
CA VAL A 99 -7.32 -13.30 1.95
C VAL A 99 -8.00 -12.15 2.69
N THR A 100 -7.83 -12.08 4.02
CA THR A 100 -8.41 -11.00 4.83
C THR A 100 -7.78 -9.66 4.46
N ALA A 101 -6.45 -9.60 4.34
CA ALA A 101 -5.76 -8.38 3.92
C ALA A 101 -6.15 -7.96 2.49
N TYR A 102 -6.30 -8.90 1.58
CA TYR A 102 -6.73 -8.64 0.20
C TYR A 102 -8.15 -8.09 0.16
N ALA A 103 -9.09 -8.73 0.87
CA ALA A 103 -10.47 -8.27 0.96
C ALA A 103 -10.55 -6.87 1.60
N TRP A 104 -9.72 -6.62 2.62
CA TRP A 104 -9.62 -5.31 3.24
C TRP A 104 -9.10 -4.24 2.28
N GLY A 105 -7.97 -4.53 1.61
CA GLY A 105 -7.34 -3.63 0.64
C GLY A 105 -8.25 -3.28 -0.52
N ARG A 106 -9.00 -4.26 -1.04
CA ARG A 106 -9.82 -4.08 -2.24
C ARG A 106 -11.21 -3.52 -1.96
N TYR A 107 -11.84 -3.86 -0.83
CA TYR A 107 -13.27 -3.57 -0.62
C TYR A 107 -13.53 -2.74 0.63
N PHE A 108 -13.04 -3.18 1.80
CA PHE A 108 -13.45 -2.56 3.07
C PHE A 108 -12.84 -1.18 3.27
N ASN A 109 -11.60 -0.95 2.81
CA ASN A 109 -10.95 0.35 2.95
C ASN A 109 -11.76 1.48 2.29
N GLU A 110 -12.23 1.26 1.05
CA GLU A 110 -13.04 2.23 0.31
C GLU A 110 -14.37 2.52 1.02
N VAL A 111 -15.03 1.49 1.56
CA VAL A 111 -16.29 1.64 2.31
C VAL A 111 -16.08 2.49 3.57
N VAL A 112 -15.03 2.20 4.33
CA VAL A 112 -14.69 2.97 5.54
C VAL A 112 -14.38 4.42 5.18
N LEU A 113 -13.60 4.65 4.12
CA LEU A 113 -13.25 6.00 3.68
C LEU A 113 -14.48 6.80 3.26
N LYS A 114 -15.40 6.22 2.49
CA LYS A 114 -16.67 6.85 2.11
C LYS A 114 -17.50 7.24 3.32
N LEU A 115 -17.57 6.36 4.33
CA LEU A 115 -18.28 6.65 5.58
C LEU A 115 -17.63 7.82 6.34
N VAL A 116 -16.31 7.81 6.48
CA VAL A 116 -15.56 8.89 7.13
C VAL A 116 -15.76 10.21 6.38
N ASN A 117 -15.65 10.21 5.05
CA ASN A 117 -15.83 11.40 4.23
C ASN A 117 -17.25 11.96 4.31
N LYS A 118 -18.27 11.11 4.40
CA LYS A 118 -19.65 11.55 4.67
C LYS A 118 -19.76 12.34 5.98
N VAL A 119 -19.12 11.87 7.06
CA VAL A 119 -19.08 12.58 8.35
C VAL A 119 -18.28 13.88 8.23
N ARG A 120 -17.15 13.90 7.52
CA ARG A 120 -16.31 15.10 7.34
C ARG A 120 -17.05 16.21 6.58
N VAL A 121 -17.77 15.86 5.51
CA VAL A 121 -18.60 16.80 4.75
C VAL A 121 -19.71 17.39 5.63
N GLN A 122 -20.40 16.56 6.43
CA GLN A 122 -21.39 17.04 7.40
C GLN A 122 -20.79 18.02 8.41
N ARG A 123 -19.53 17.80 8.81
CA ARG A 123 -18.77 18.69 9.68
C ARG A 123 -18.12 19.88 8.96
N LYS A 124 -18.31 20.02 7.65
CA LYS A 124 -17.70 21.07 6.80
C LYS A 124 -16.17 21.07 6.82
N VAL A 125 -15.56 19.89 6.87
CA VAL A 125 -14.10 19.69 6.78
C VAL A 125 -13.78 18.97 5.47
N SER A 126 -12.62 19.28 4.87
CA SER A 126 -12.17 18.67 3.60
C SER A 126 -12.16 17.14 3.66
N VAL A 127 -12.51 16.48 2.56
CA VAL A 127 -12.48 15.02 2.44
C VAL A 127 -11.04 14.48 2.48
N LEU A 128 -10.90 13.23 2.90
CA LEU A 128 -9.65 12.48 2.80
C LEU A 128 -9.53 11.87 1.39
N SER A 129 -8.30 11.82 0.88
CA SER A 129 -7.92 11.08 -0.33
C SER A 129 -8.00 9.57 -0.11
N GLU A 130 -8.08 8.81 -1.19
CA GLU A 130 -7.99 7.34 -1.16
C GLU A 130 -6.56 6.88 -0.86
N GLU A 131 -5.59 7.62 -1.37
CA GLU A 131 -4.17 7.34 -1.20
C GLU A 131 -3.70 7.77 0.18
N THR A 132 -2.76 6.99 0.70
CA THR A 132 -2.18 7.16 2.04
C THR A 132 -1.29 8.39 2.13
N SER A 133 -0.74 8.88 1.03
CA SER A 133 0.05 10.10 1.01
C SER A 133 0.01 10.79 -0.35
N VAL A 134 0.34 12.08 -0.36
CA VAL A 134 0.47 12.87 -1.60
C VAL A 134 1.57 12.31 -2.52
N TRP A 135 2.61 11.70 -1.94
CA TRP A 135 3.65 11.00 -2.69
C TRP A 135 3.07 9.79 -3.43
N ASP A 136 2.29 8.97 -2.71
CA ASP A 136 1.67 7.78 -3.28
C ASP A 136 0.66 8.16 -4.37
N ALA A 137 -0.11 9.22 -4.16
CA ALA A 137 -1.07 9.77 -5.14
C ALA A 137 -0.44 10.33 -6.42
N PHE A 138 0.86 10.67 -6.40
CA PHE A 138 1.54 11.20 -7.58
C PHE A 138 2.38 10.15 -8.30
N PHE A 139 3.14 9.34 -7.54
CA PHE A 139 4.14 8.43 -8.10
C PHE A 139 3.72 6.97 -8.15
N ILE A 140 2.77 6.55 -7.31
CA ILE A 140 2.43 5.13 -7.11
C ILE A 140 1.03 4.80 -7.61
N SER A 141 0.09 5.75 -7.51
CA SER A 141 -1.27 5.56 -7.99
C SER A 141 -1.29 5.36 -9.50
N LEU A 142 -1.84 4.24 -9.92
CA LEU A 142 -2.06 3.94 -11.32
C LEU A 142 -3.42 4.51 -11.75
N GLU A 143 -3.41 5.49 -12.67
CA GLU A 143 -4.67 6.00 -13.27
C GLU A 143 -5.34 4.96 -14.20
N LYS A 144 -4.56 4.00 -14.72
CA LYS A 144 -5.00 2.87 -15.55
C LYS A 144 -4.32 1.60 -15.05
N GLU A 145 -4.91 0.43 -15.27
CA GLU A 145 -4.34 -0.87 -14.83
C GLU A 145 -2.95 -1.20 -15.42
N GLU A 146 -2.45 -0.37 -16.34
CA GLU A 146 -1.13 -0.49 -16.94
C GLU A 146 -0.12 0.46 -16.29
N GLU A 147 1.01 -0.09 -15.84
CA GLU A 147 2.16 0.68 -15.38
C GLU A 147 2.77 1.43 -16.57
N GLN A 148 2.63 2.76 -16.57
CA GLN A 148 3.23 3.64 -17.57
C GLN A 148 4.39 4.42 -16.94
N ALA A 149 5.46 4.61 -17.73
CA ALA A 149 6.59 5.42 -17.29
C ALA A 149 6.14 6.87 -17.04
N LEU A 150 6.26 7.33 -15.81
CA LEU A 150 5.95 8.70 -15.44
C LEU A 150 7.09 9.61 -15.93
N ILE A 151 6.85 10.38 -16.98
CA ILE A 151 7.83 11.34 -17.51
C ILE A 151 7.71 12.62 -16.71
N VAL A 152 8.80 13.02 -16.06
CA VAL A 152 8.80 14.16 -15.15
C VAL A 152 9.79 15.24 -15.57
N GLU A 153 9.44 16.46 -15.20
CA GLU A 153 10.32 17.61 -15.08
C GLU A 153 10.42 17.99 -13.60
N MET A 154 11.63 18.22 -13.10
CA MET A 154 11.90 18.53 -11.70
C MET A 154 12.77 19.77 -11.59
N TYR A 155 12.45 20.65 -10.64
CA TYR A 155 13.26 21.83 -10.32
C TYR A 155 12.96 22.34 -8.91
N LYS A 156 13.83 23.21 -8.39
CA LYS A 156 13.55 23.91 -7.13
C LYS A 156 12.82 25.22 -7.38
N ILE A 157 11.92 25.58 -6.48
CA ILE A 157 11.11 26.80 -6.56
C ILE A 157 11.95 28.08 -6.63
N ASP A 158 13.13 28.09 -6.01
CA ASP A 158 14.09 29.20 -6.02
C ASP A 158 14.98 29.23 -7.27
N LYS A 159 14.96 28.16 -8.08
CA LYS A 159 15.78 27.98 -9.28
C LYS A 159 15.01 27.29 -10.41
N PRO A 160 13.98 27.94 -10.95
CA PRO A 160 13.15 27.35 -12.01
C PRO A 160 13.90 27.08 -13.32
N GLU A 161 15.09 27.63 -13.51
CA GLU A 161 15.98 27.41 -14.65
C GLU A 161 16.81 26.12 -14.55
N GLU A 162 17.09 25.62 -13.34
CA GLU A 162 17.85 24.38 -13.11
C GLU A 162 16.90 23.17 -13.16
N ARG A 163 16.45 22.82 -14.37
CA ARG A 163 15.49 21.72 -14.60
C ARG A 163 16.15 20.39 -14.93
N ILE A 164 15.62 19.32 -14.35
CA ILE A 164 15.99 17.93 -14.62
C ILE A 164 14.78 17.22 -15.22
N TYR A 165 15.00 16.41 -16.25
CA TYR A 165 13.96 15.63 -16.91
C TYR A 165 14.24 14.14 -16.77
N GLY A 166 13.24 13.28 -16.94
CA GLY A 166 13.47 11.84 -17.08
C GLY A 166 12.23 11.00 -16.89
N ALA A 167 12.34 9.71 -17.24
CA ALA A 167 11.34 8.70 -16.92
C ALA A 167 11.58 8.16 -15.52
N VAL A 168 10.59 8.26 -14.63
CA VAL A 168 10.68 7.67 -13.29
C VAL A 168 10.55 6.15 -13.43
N ILE A 169 11.64 5.43 -13.17
CA ILE A 169 11.65 3.95 -13.21
C ILE A 169 11.54 3.32 -11.82
N ARG A 170 11.87 4.05 -10.76
CA ARG A 170 11.74 3.62 -9.36
C ARG A 170 11.53 4.81 -8.44
N THR A 171 10.72 4.62 -7.41
CA THR A 171 10.46 5.60 -6.36
C THR A 171 10.68 5.01 -4.99
N SER A 172 11.07 5.85 -4.03
CA SER A 172 11.14 5.46 -2.62
C SER A 172 9.80 4.91 -2.11
N ARG A 173 9.87 3.83 -1.33
CA ARG A 173 8.71 3.26 -0.64
C ARG A 173 8.19 4.20 0.44
N PRO A 174 6.91 4.08 0.85
CA PRO A 174 6.30 4.97 1.85
C PRO A 174 7.07 5.16 3.16
N TYR A 175 7.85 4.18 3.63
CA TYR A 175 8.61 4.26 4.90
C TYR A 175 10.08 4.63 4.78
N GLU A 176 10.59 4.83 3.57
CA GLU A 176 11.93 5.37 3.40
C GLU A 176 11.96 6.79 3.97
N THR A 177 12.94 7.07 4.83
CA THR A 177 13.08 8.37 5.49
C THR A 177 13.41 9.49 4.52
N GLU A 178 14.09 9.14 3.44
CA GLU A 178 14.42 10.04 2.34
C GLU A 178 13.59 9.64 1.12
N ARG A 179 13.07 10.65 0.42
CA ARG A 179 12.34 10.46 -0.83
C ARG A 179 13.33 10.61 -1.97
N SER A 180 13.50 9.54 -2.73
CA SER A 180 14.38 9.48 -3.88
C SER A 180 13.65 8.92 -5.10
N LEU A 181 14.11 9.35 -6.26
CA LEU A 181 13.65 8.90 -7.57
C LEU A 181 14.85 8.42 -8.37
N VAL A 182 14.65 7.35 -9.14
CA VAL A 182 15.60 6.95 -10.18
C VAL A 182 15.00 7.39 -11.51
N LEU A 183 15.68 8.32 -12.17
CA LEU A 183 15.32 8.82 -13.49
C LEU A 183 16.14 8.09 -14.55
N ASP A 184 15.47 7.61 -15.59
CA ASP A 184 16.10 7.08 -16.79
C ASP A 184 16.01 8.09 -17.94
N GLN A 185 17.00 8.03 -18.83
CA GLN A 185 17.08 8.81 -20.07
C GLN A 185 16.93 10.33 -19.90
N SER A 186 17.47 10.90 -18.82
CA SER A 186 17.30 12.31 -18.48
C SER A 186 17.69 13.30 -19.58
N GLU A 187 18.83 13.07 -20.23
CA GLU A 187 19.33 13.92 -21.32
C GLU A 187 18.46 13.82 -22.58
N GLN A 188 17.96 12.62 -22.89
CA GLN A 188 17.06 12.40 -24.02
C GLN A 188 15.74 13.12 -23.80
N TRP A 189 15.15 12.98 -22.61
CA TRP A 189 13.89 13.66 -22.27
C TRP A 189 14.04 15.17 -22.24
N LYS A 190 15.17 15.70 -21.78
CA LYS A 190 15.48 17.14 -21.87
C LYS A 190 15.44 17.64 -23.31
N LYS A 191 16.21 17.00 -24.21
CA LYS A 191 16.23 17.37 -25.64
C LYS A 191 14.87 17.21 -26.29
N SER A 192 14.14 16.16 -25.94
CA SER A 192 12.80 15.90 -26.47
C SER A 192 11.82 16.98 -26.03
N HIS A 193 11.85 17.39 -24.75
CA HIS A 193 11.00 18.44 -24.24
C HIS A 193 11.33 19.82 -24.83
N GLU A 194 12.61 20.13 -25.04
CA GLU A 194 13.04 21.35 -25.74
C GLU A 194 12.41 21.45 -27.15
N TYR A 195 12.29 20.33 -27.86
CA TYR A 195 11.71 20.29 -29.21
C TYR A 195 10.17 20.22 -29.23
N TYR A 196 9.58 19.32 -28.45
CA TYR A 196 8.16 18.99 -28.51
C TYR A 196 7.27 19.74 -27.51
N GLN A 197 7.87 20.41 -26.51
CA GLN A 197 7.17 21.18 -25.46
C GLN A 197 5.97 20.43 -24.88
N TYR A 198 6.24 19.42 -24.06
CA TYR A 198 5.19 18.63 -23.42
C TYR A 198 4.45 19.44 -22.35
N PRO A 199 3.12 19.55 -22.38
CA PRO A 199 2.39 20.29 -21.36
C PRO A 199 2.41 19.56 -20.02
N VAL A 200 2.31 20.31 -18.93
CA VAL A 200 2.23 19.75 -17.58
C VAL A 200 0.81 19.26 -17.32
N LYS A 201 0.66 17.98 -16.92
CA LYS A 201 -0.63 17.41 -16.50
C LYS A 201 -0.98 17.76 -15.07
N ARG A 202 -0.02 17.52 -14.17
CA ARG A 202 -0.15 17.71 -12.73
C ARG A 202 1.21 17.96 -12.10
N SER A 203 1.20 18.62 -10.95
CA SER A 203 2.41 19.01 -10.23
C SER A 203 2.36 18.54 -8.79
N TYR A 204 3.41 17.85 -8.37
CA TYR A 204 3.73 17.60 -6.98
C TYR A 204 4.62 18.74 -6.47
N VAL A 205 4.23 19.35 -5.35
CA VAL A 205 4.96 20.46 -4.74
C VAL A 205 5.31 20.10 -3.30
N ASP A 206 6.60 19.86 -3.04
CA ASP A 206 7.10 19.71 -1.68
C ASP A 206 7.39 21.10 -1.09
N VAL A 207 6.42 21.61 -0.35
CA VAL A 207 6.51 22.92 0.33
C VAL A 207 7.65 23.02 1.35
N LYS A 208 8.20 21.89 1.81
CA LYS A 208 9.30 21.87 2.79
C LYS A 208 10.66 21.98 2.12
N SER A 209 10.90 21.21 1.06
CA SER A 209 12.17 21.25 0.32
C SER A 209 12.19 22.32 -0.78
N GLY A 210 11.02 22.82 -1.18
CA GLY A 210 10.86 23.68 -2.35
C GLY A 210 10.97 22.93 -3.68
N MET A 211 10.98 21.59 -3.67
CA MET A 211 11.04 20.79 -4.89
C MET A 211 9.68 20.76 -5.59
N ILE A 212 9.69 20.98 -6.90
CA ILE A 212 8.52 20.84 -7.77
C ILE A 212 8.80 19.69 -8.75
N VAL A 213 7.82 18.81 -8.89
CA VAL A 213 7.85 17.71 -9.86
C VAL A 213 6.60 17.80 -10.72
N ASN A 214 6.77 18.02 -12.01
CA ASN A 214 5.71 18.09 -13.00
C ASN A 214 5.65 16.78 -13.77
N GLU A 215 4.46 16.20 -13.88
CA GLU A 215 4.21 15.15 -14.86
C GLU A 215 3.99 15.79 -16.23
N LEU A 216 4.73 15.32 -17.23
CA LEU A 216 4.66 15.80 -18.61
C LEU A 216 3.73 14.91 -19.45
N ASP A 217 2.84 15.54 -20.22
CA ASP A 217 2.02 14.85 -21.21
C ASP A 217 2.79 14.57 -22.50
N HIS A 218 3.67 13.56 -22.43
CA HIS A 218 4.49 13.16 -23.57
C HIS A 218 3.67 12.63 -24.76
N LEU A 219 2.39 12.29 -24.55
CA LEU A 219 1.49 11.81 -25.60
C LEU A 219 0.81 12.96 -26.38
N ASN A 220 0.80 14.17 -25.83
CA ASN A 220 0.19 15.35 -26.44
C ASN A 220 1.20 16.51 -26.57
N PRO A 221 2.24 16.37 -27.42
CA PRO A 221 3.24 17.42 -27.63
C PRO A 221 2.64 18.68 -28.23
N GLN A 222 3.11 19.85 -27.78
CA GLN A 222 2.77 21.14 -28.37
C GLN A 222 3.94 21.59 -29.24
N THR A 223 3.93 21.24 -30.53
CA THR A 223 5.00 21.68 -31.43
C THR A 223 5.04 23.21 -31.45
N PRO A 224 6.23 23.84 -31.27
CA PRO A 224 6.32 25.30 -31.30
C PRO A 224 5.91 25.81 -32.68
N ILE A 225 4.96 26.76 -32.71
CA ILE A 225 4.35 27.37 -33.91
C ILE A 225 5.38 28.09 -34.81
N ASN A 226 6.63 28.29 -34.37
CA ASN A 226 7.58 29.19 -35.03
C ASN A 226 8.60 28.53 -35.99
N ARG A 227 8.35 27.34 -36.53
CA ARG A 227 9.27 26.69 -37.51
C ARG A 227 8.61 26.13 -38.78
N GLU A 228 7.54 26.74 -39.26
CA GLU A 228 7.06 26.53 -40.65
C GLU A 228 7.89 27.30 -41.71
N GLY A 229 9.10 27.79 -41.38
CA GLY A 229 9.85 28.73 -42.21
C GLY A 229 11.35 28.48 -42.40
N GLU A 230 11.88 27.31 -42.00
CA GLU A 230 13.27 26.95 -42.26
C GLU A 230 13.32 25.57 -42.95
N GLU A 231 13.02 25.56 -44.25
CA GLU A 231 13.49 24.55 -45.22
C GLU A 231 14.89 24.90 -45.74
#